data_AF-A0A7V9C0B5-F1
#
_entry.id   AF-A0A7V9C0B5-F1
#
_cell.length_a   1.000
_cell.length_b   1.000
_cell.length_c   1.000
_cell.angle_alpha   90.00
_cell.angle_beta   90.00
_cell.angle_gamma   90.00
#
_symmetry.space_group_name_H-M   'P 1'
#
loop_
_entity.id
_entity.type
_entity.pdbx_description
1 polymer ?
#
loop_
_entity_poly.entity_id
_entity_poly.type
_entity_poly.pdbx_seq_one_letter_code
_entity_poly.pdbx_strand_id
1 'polypeptide(L)'
;MSAPDRERRAVNQVAVAFGVSALASLGLAAVYWQGGQNQVEGVLLAIALGGLGYGFVVVARRLLPQGPYTEERDVLPSSEGQVAAFETDLERGEGWLARRGFLLKMLGVAAGALGVAALFPLRSLGPNPGNSLRRTKWRRGSLVVDEQGEPVRVRTLEVGGVLTVFPEGHLEREDSQTLLIRISDENVVTRKGREDWAPEGYVAYSKVCTHAGCPVGLYQQDVKRLLCPCHQSSFDAVEGARPMFGPATRSLPQLPLMVDDNGLLRAQDDYDEPIGPGFWDRGR
;
A
#
# COMPACT_ATOMS: atom_id res chain seq x y z
N MET A 1 -40.39 -45.49 -4.84
CA MET A 1 -39.08 -46.08 -4.50
C MET A 1 -39.11 -46.58 -3.09
N SER A 2 -38.66 -47.80 -2.87
CA SER A 2 -38.59 -48.38 -1.53
C SER A 2 -37.50 -47.68 -0.69
N ALA A 3 -37.56 -47.79 0.64
CA ALA A 3 -36.51 -47.25 1.51
C ALA A 3 -35.11 -47.84 1.20
N PRO A 4 -34.96 -49.15 0.93
CA PRO A 4 -33.71 -49.75 0.47
C PRO A 4 -33.17 -49.14 -0.85
N ASP A 5 -34.05 -48.78 -1.79
CA ASP A 5 -33.63 -48.15 -3.06
C ASP A 5 -33.08 -46.74 -2.87
N ARG A 6 -33.58 -45.99 -1.88
CA ARG A 6 -33.12 -44.63 -1.57
C ARG A 6 -31.75 -44.65 -0.91
N GLU A 7 -31.55 -45.56 0.03
CA GLU A 7 -30.28 -45.73 0.73
C GLU A 7 -29.18 -46.16 -0.24
N ARG A 8 -29.43 -47.17 -1.08
CA ARG A 8 -28.48 -47.63 -2.10
C ARG A 8 -28.08 -46.51 -3.06
N ARG A 9 -29.02 -45.63 -3.45
CA ARG A 9 -28.70 -44.45 -4.27
C ARG A 9 -27.85 -43.43 -3.52
N ALA A 10 -28.12 -43.17 -2.25
CA ALA A 10 -27.32 -42.25 -1.43
C ALA A 10 -25.89 -42.77 -1.24
N VAL A 11 -25.72 -44.07 -0.97
CA VAL A 11 -24.39 -44.71 -0.91
C VAL A 11 -23.63 -44.56 -2.22
N ASN A 12 -24.28 -44.82 -3.36
CA ASN A 12 -23.65 -44.64 -4.67
C ASN A 12 -23.25 -43.17 -4.94
N GLN A 13 -24.09 -42.20 -4.55
CA GLN A 13 -23.76 -40.77 -4.69
C GLN A 13 -22.55 -40.36 -3.85
N VAL A 14 -22.45 -40.85 -2.61
CA VAL A 14 -21.31 -40.62 -1.73
C VAL A 14 -20.05 -41.25 -2.31
N ALA A 15 -20.12 -42.50 -2.75
CA ALA A 15 -18.99 -43.21 -3.35
C ALA A 15 -18.44 -42.50 -4.60
N VAL A 16 -19.32 -42.03 -5.49
CA VAL A 16 -18.91 -41.25 -6.67
C VAL A 16 -18.28 -39.93 -6.25
N ALA A 17 -18.86 -39.20 -5.30
CA ALA A 17 -18.35 -37.89 -4.87
C ALA A 17 -16.96 -37.98 -4.22
N PHE A 18 -16.76 -38.98 -3.35
CA PHE A 18 -15.46 -39.24 -2.74
C PHE A 18 -14.44 -39.78 -3.75
N GLY A 19 -14.86 -40.61 -4.70
CA GLY A 19 -14.00 -41.07 -5.80
C GLY A 19 -13.52 -39.92 -6.70
N VAL A 20 -14.43 -39.03 -7.11
CA VAL A 20 -14.10 -37.82 -7.89
C VAL A 20 -13.18 -36.90 -7.10
N SER A 21 -13.44 -36.72 -5.80
CA SER A 21 -12.57 -35.91 -4.94
C SER A 21 -11.15 -36.48 -4.83
N ALA A 22 -11.02 -37.80 -4.64
CA ALA A 22 -9.72 -38.45 -4.56
C ALA A 22 -8.93 -38.31 -5.87
N LEU A 23 -9.58 -38.53 -7.03
CA LEU A 23 -8.96 -38.35 -8.33
C LEU A 23 -8.53 -36.90 -8.58
N ALA A 24 -9.37 -35.93 -8.24
CA ALA A 24 -9.03 -34.52 -8.36
C ALA A 24 -7.87 -34.12 -7.44
N SER A 25 -7.79 -34.70 -6.24
CA SER A 25 -6.70 -34.45 -5.28
C SER A 25 -5.37 -35.03 -5.77
N LEU A 26 -5.39 -36.23 -6.35
CA LEU A 26 -4.21 -36.84 -6.98
C LEU A 26 -3.77 -36.05 -8.23
N GLY A 27 -4.73 -35.63 -9.04
CA GLY A 27 -4.48 -34.75 -10.18
C GLY A 27 -3.85 -33.42 -9.75
N LEU A 28 -4.36 -32.80 -8.69
CA LEU A 28 -3.83 -31.56 -8.13
C LEU A 28 -2.36 -31.73 -7.71
N ALA A 29 -2.06 -32.79 -6.96
CA ALA A 29 -0.69 -33.09 -6.54
C ALA A 29 0.26 -33.29 -7.73
N ALA A 30 -0.20 -33.99 -8.78
CA ALA A 30 0.59 -34.23 -9.99
C ALA A 30 0.85 -32.95 -10.79
N VAL A 31 -0.17 -32.10 -10.97
CA VAL A 31 -0.05 -30.81 -11.67
C VAL A 31 0.86 -29.87 -10.90
N TYR A 32 0.68 -29.77 -9.59
CA TYR A 32 1.52 -28.95 -8.72
C TYR A 32 2.99 -29.39 -8.75
N TRP A 33 3.25 -30.70 -8.63
CA TRP A 33 4.61 -31.25 -8.68
C TRP A 33 5.33 -30.94 -10.00
N GLN A 34 4.59 -30.88 -11.10
CA GLN A 34 5.13 -30.58 -12.43
C GLN A 34 5.25 -29.09 -12.72
N GLY A 35 4.91 -28.21 -11.76
CA GLY A 35 4.88 -26.76 -11.98
C GLY A 35 3.83 -26.35 -13.01
N GLY A 36 2.66 -27.00 -12.95
CA GLY A 36 1.57 -26.82 -13.91
C GLY A 36 0.86 -25.47 -13.82
N GLN A 37 -0.20 -25.33 -14.62
CA GLN A 37 -0.93 -24.07 -14.72
C GLN A 37 -1.87 -23.84 -13.51
N ASN A 38 -1.75 -22.68 -12.86
CA ASN A 38 -2.54 -22.31 -11.67
C ASN A 38 -4.07 -22.44 -11.84
N GLN A 39 -4.61 -22.18 -13.03
CA GLN A 39 -6.05 -22.34 -13.29
C GLN A 39 -6.49 -23.82 -13.18
N VAL A 40 -5.65 -24.75 -13.63
CA VAL A 40 -5.92 -26.19 -13.58
C VAL A 40 -5.88 -26.67 -12.12
N GLU A 41 -4.89 -26.20 -11.36
CA GLU A 41 -4.80 -26.46 -9.92
C GLU A 41 -6.05 -25.95 -9.16
N GLY A 42 -6.48 -24.72 -9.46
CA GLY A 42 -7.68 -24.14 -8.86
C GLY A 42 -8.94 -24.96 -9.14
N VAL A 43 -9.12 -25.45 -10.39
CA VAL A 43 -10.25 -26.32 -10.75
C VAL A 43 -10.18 -27.66 -10.03
N LEU A 44 -9.01 -28.30 -9.99
CA LEU A 44 -8.81 -29.59 -9.31
C LEU A 44 -9.05 -29.47 -7.81
N LEU A 45 -8.59 -28.38 -7.18
CA LEU A 45 -8.86 -28.10 -5.77
C LEU A 45 -10.36 -27.89 -5.50
N ALA A 46 -11.05 -27.15 -6.37
CA ALA A 46 -12.49 -26.93 -6.25
C ALA A 46 -13.28 -28.26 -6.38
N ILE A 47 -12.90 -29.13 -7.31
CA ILE A 47 -13.52 -30.46 -7.46
C ILE A 47 -13.19 -31.36 -6.26
N ALA A 48 -11.96 -31.33 -5.76
CA ALA A 48 -11.54 -32.10 -4.60
C ALA A 48 -12.36 -31.74 -3.35
N LEU A 49 -12.40 -30.46 -2.97
CA LEU A 49 -13.14 -29.99 -1.79
C LEU A 49 -14.66 -30.07 -2.01
N GLY A 50 -15.14 -29.75 -3.21
CA GLY A 50 -16.55 -29.84 -3.57
C GLY A 50 -17.10 -31.27 -3.51
N GLY A 51 -16.33 -32.25 -3.99
CA GLY A 51 -16.67 -33.66 -3.89
C GLY A 51 -16.73 -34.16 -2.44
N LEU A 52 -15.77 -33.76 -1.59
CA LEU A 52 -15.79 -34.06 -0.16
C LEU A 52 -17.01 -33.44 0.53
N GLY A 53 -17.24 -32.14 0.32
CA GLY A 53 -18.35 -31.42 0.93
C GLY A 53 -19.71 -31.99 0.52
N TYR A 54 -19.91 -32.26 -0.78
CA TYR A 54 -21.13 -32.90 -1.26
C TYR A 54 -21.33 -34.29 -0.64
N GLY A 55 -20.28 -35.11 -0.60
CA GLY A 55 -20.32 -36.44 0.00
C GLY A 55 -20.73 -36.39 1.48
N PHE A 56 -20.12 -35.50 2.27
CA PHE A 56 -20.49 -35.32 3.69
C PHE A 56 -21.94 -34.86 3.86
N VAL A 57 -22.43 -33.93 3.03
CA VAL A 57 -23.83 -33.49 3.10
C VAL A 57 -24.80 -34.63 2.79
N VAL A 58 -24.49 -35.48 1.80
CA VAL A 58 -25.33 -36.64 1.48
C VAL A 58 -25.31 -37.65 2.62
N VAL A 59 -24.15 -37.95 3.22
CA VAL A 59 -24.04 -38.79 4.42
C VAL A 59 -24.91 -38.22 5.55
N ALA A 60 -24.70 -36.94 5.88
CA ALA A 60 -25.36 -36.29 7.00
C ALA A 60 -26.89 -36.23 6.84
N ARG A 61 -27.40 -36.04 5.62
CA ARG A 61 -28.86 -35.92 5.38
C ARG A 61 -29.56 -37.22 5.06
N ARG A 62 -28.87 -38.23 4.53
CA ARG A 62 -29.53 -39.43 3.96
C ARG A 62 -29.07 -40.75 4.55
N LEU A 63 -27.92 -40.80 5.23
CA LEU A 63 -27.38 -42.04 5.81
C LEU A 63 -27.29 -41.99 7.34
N LEU A 64 -27.04 -40.82 7.95
CA LEU A 64 -27.04 -40.70 9.41
C LEU A 64 -28.46 -40.77 9.99
N PRO A 65 -28.63 -41.39 11.18
CA PRO A 65 -29.89 -41.40 11.90
C PRO A 65 -30.40 -39.97 12.16
N GLN A 66 -31.51 -39.63 11.52
CA GLN A 66 -32.22 -38.37 11.77
C GLN A 66 -33.20 -38.60 12.91
N GLY A 67 -33.11 -37.77 13.94
CA GLY A 67 -34.09 -37.73 15.01
C GLY A 67 -34.37 -36.28 15.41
N PRO A 68 -35.54 -35.98 15.97
CA PRO A 68 -35.61 -34.90 16.92
C PRO A 68 -34.80 -35.34 18.15
N TYR A 69 -33.56 -34.85 18.28
CA TYR A 69 -32.81 -34.96 19.53
C TYR A 69 -33.13 -33.71 20.35
N THR A 70 -33.69 -33.89 21.54
CA THR A 70 -33.97 -32.80 22.48
C THR A 70 -33.12 -32.98 23.72
N GLU A 71 -32.33 -31.97 24.04
CA GLU A 71 -31.57 -31.87 25.29
C GLU A 71 -31.99 -30.57 25.99
N GLU A 72 -32.24 -30.65 27.29
CA GLU A 72 -32.57 -29.49 28.10
C GLU A 72 -31.30 -28.68 28.35
N ARG A 73 -31.34 -27.37 28.07
CA ARG A 73 -30.15 -26.52 28.24
C ARG A 73 -29.97 -26.22 29.72
N ASP A 74 -29.06 -26.92 30.37
CA ASP A 74 -28.71 -26.63 31.75
C ASP A 74 -28.06 -25.25 31.88
N VAL A 75 -28.62 -24.44 32.77
CA VAL A 75 -27.91 -23.30 33.37
C VAL A 75 -27.13 -23.89 34.54
N LEU A 76 -25.80 -23.72 34.54
CA LEU A 76 -24.92 -24.23 35.60
C LEU A 76 -24.56 -23.09 36.58
N PRO A 77 -25.46 -22.66 37.48
CA PRO A 77 -25.09 -21.72 38.53
C PRO A 77 -24.10 -22.39 39.49
N SER A 78 -23.09 -21.65 39.92
CA SER A 78 -22.27 -22.10 41.04
C SER A 78 -23.14 -22.13 42.30
N SER A 79 -23.10 -23.23 43.03
CA SER A 79 -23.81 -23.34 44.31
C SER A 79 -23.20 -22.41 45.37
N GLU A 80 -23.97 -22.02 46.38
CA GLU A 80 -23.46 -21.20 47.51
C GLU A 80 -22.25 -21.84 48.17
N GLY A 81 -22.22 -23.18 48.30
CA GLY A 81 -21.07 -23.91 48.82
C GLY A 81 -19.82 -23.81 47.93
N GLN A 82 -19.99 -23.79 46.61
CA GLN A 82 -18.87 -23.59 45.67
C GLN A 82 -18.34 -22.15 45.72
N VAL A 83 -19.24 -21.17 45.84
CA VAL A 83 -18.85 -19.75 46.00
C VAL A 83 -18.12 -19.55 47.32
N ALA A 84 -18.66 -20.05 48.44
CA ALA A 84 -18.04 -19.93 49.76
C ALA A 84 -16.68 -20.65 49.84
N ALA A 85 -16.56 -21.82 49.19
CA ALA A 85 -15.29 -22.52 49.10
C ALA A 85 -14.25 -21.70 48.31
N PHE A 86 -14.64 -21.08 47.20
CA PHE A 86 -13.77 -20.19 46.43
C PHE A 86 -13.36 -18.95 47.21
N GLU A 87 -14.29 -18.29 47.91
CA GLU A 87 -14.00 -17.13 48.76
C GLU A 87 -13.00 -17.48 49.86
N THR A 88 -13.21 -18.61 50.54
CA THR A 88 -12.29 -19.09 51.59
C THR A 88 -10.88 -19.35 51.03
N ASP A 89 -10.78 -19.91 49.83
CA ASP A 89 -9.51 -20.17 49.16
C ASP A 89 -8.82 -18.86 48.71
N LEU A 90 -9.58 -17.88 48.23
CA LEU A 90 -9.10 -16.56 47.84
C LEU A 90 -8.57 -15.78 49.05
N GLU A 91 -9.35 -15.68 50.12
CA GLU A 91 -8.99 -14.99 51.37
C GLU A 91 -7.72 -15.56 52.00
N ARG A 92 -7.53 -16.88 51.92
CA ARG A 92 -6.31 -17.56 52.40
C ARG A 92 -5.06 -17.03 51.69
N GLY A 93 -5.17 -16.73 50.40
CA GLY A 93 -4.10 -16.13 49.59
C GLY A 93 -3.86 -14.65 49.93
N GLU A 94 -4.94 -13.88 50.09
CA GLU A 94 -4.86 -12.46 50.43
C GLU A 94 -4.17 -12.20 51.77
N GLY A 95 -4.51 -12.99 52.80
CA GLY A 95 -3.91 -12.84 54.13
C GLY A 95 -2.39 -13.03 54.15
N TRP A 96 -1.84 -13.87 53.27
CA TRP A 96 -0.40 -14.05 53.11
C TRP A 96 0.26 -12.87 52.36
N LEU A 97 -0.40 -12.35 51.32
CA LEU A 97 0.08 -11.22 50.52
C LEU A 97 0.06 -9.91 51.32
N ALA A 98 -1.00 -9.66 52.10
CA ALA A 98 -1.18 -8.45 52.89
C ALA A 98 -0.05 -8.21 53.90
N ARG A 99 0.50 -9.29 54.49
CA ARG A 99 1.63 -9.21 55.44
C ARG A 99 2.97 -8.89 54.77
N ARG A 100 3.07 -8.94 53.43
CA ARG A 100 4.29 -8.75 52.63
C ARG A 100 4.25 -7.45 51.82
N GLY A 101 3.62 -6.40 52.35
CA GLY A 101 3.41 -5.12 51.65
C GLY A 101 4.67 -4.50 51.04
N PHE A 102 5.86 -4.67 51.63
CA PHE A 102 7.12 -4.23 51.02
C PHE A 102 7.43 -4.97 49.71
N LEU A 103 7.29 -6.30 49.66
CA LEU A 103 7.54 -7.10 48.46
C LEU A 103 6.53 -6.77 47.34
N LEU A 104 5.27 -6.52 47.69
CA LEU A 104 4.25 -6.09 46.73
C LEU A 104 4.56 -4.71 46.14
N LYS A 105 5.02 -3.76 46.96
CA LYS A 105 5.49 -2.44 46.46
C LYS A 105 6.68 -2.60 45.52
N MET A 106 7.65 -3.47 45.86
CA MET A 106 8.79 -3.76 45.00
C MET A 106 8.35 -4.42 43.68
N LEU A 107 7.40 -5.36 43.70
CA LEU A 107 6.80 -5.93 42.50
C LEU A 107 6.11 -4.86 41.65
N GLY A 108 5.35 -3.96 42.27
CA GLY A 108 4.70 -2.84 41.57
C GLY A 108 5.71 -1.88 40.92
N VAL A 109 6.82 -1.57 41.60
CA VAL A 109 7.91 -0.78 41.03
C VAL A 109 8.58 -1.51 39.87
N ALA A 110 8.90 -2.80 40.02
CA ALA A 110 9.54 -3.59 38.97
C ALA A 110 8.63 -3.74 37.74
N ALA A 111 7.36 -4.09 37.93
CA ALA A 111 6.37 -4.20 36.87
C ALA A 111 6.09 -2.84 36.22
N GLY A 112 6.01 -1.76 37.01
CA GLY A 112 5.85 -0.40 36.50
C GLY A 112 7.04 0.06 35.67
N ALA A 113 8.27 -0.18 36.16
CA ALA A 113 9.49 0.11 35.41
C ALA A 113 9.57 -0.70 34.11
N LEU A 114 9.20 -1.99 34.14
CA LEU A 114 9.12 -2.82 32.95
C LEU A 114 8.04 -2.32 31.97
N GLY A 115 6.89 -1.88 32.46
CA GLY A 115 5.82 -1.29 31.65
C GLY A 115 6.26 0.00 30.96
N VAL A 116 6.98 0.88 31.66
CA VAL A 116 7.57 2.09 31.07
C VAL A 116 8.64 1.72 30.04
N ALA A 117 9.50 0.74 30.34
CA ALA A 117 10.51 0.25 29.41
C ALA A 117 9.86 -0.37 28.15
N ALA A 118 8.69 -1.00 28.27
CA ALA A 118 7.94 -1.55 27.15
C ALA A 118 7.40 -0.48 26.18
N LEU A 119 7.37 0.79 26.57
CA LEU A 119 7.03 1.90 25.66
C LEU A 119 8.22 2.36 24.80
N PHE A 120 9.46 2.08 25.21
CA PHE A 120 10.64 2.54 24.48
C PHE A 120 10.76 2.02 23.04
N PRO A 121 10.38 0.77 22.71
CA PRO A 121 10.35 0.28 21.33
C PRO A 121 9.50 1.13 20.37
N LEU A 122 8.54 1.93 20.86
CA LEU A 122 7.81 2.89 20.01
C LEU A 122 8.74 3.91 19.34
N ARG A 123 9.88 4.23 19.96
CA ARG A 123 10.91 5.09 19.36
C ARG A 123 11.60 4.44 18.16
N SER A 124 11.52 3.12 18.02
CA SER A 124 12.07 2.37 16.89
C SER A 124 11.15 2.33 15.67
N LEU A 125 9.96 2.95 15.73
CA LEU A 125 9.00 3.00 14.61
C LEU A 125 9.46 3.88 13.43
N GLY A 126 10.56 4.61 13.58
CA GLY A 126 11.20 5.31 12.47
C GLY A 126 11.97 6.55 12.89
N PRO A 127 12.88 7.04 12.03
CA PRO A 127 13.55 8.30 12.26
C PRO A 127 12.57 9.47 12.17
N ASN A 128 12.88 10.56 12.86
CA ASN A 128 12.16 11.82 12.67
C ASN A 128 12.41 12.33 11.23
N PRO A 129 11.37 12.59 10.42
CA PRO A 129 11.53 13.04 9.04
C PRO A 129 12.25 14.39 8.91
N GLY A 130 12.22 15.25 9.93
CA GLY A 130 12.90 16.54 9.92
C GLY A 130 12.57 17.37 8.67
N ASN A 131 13.60 17.76 7.91
CA ASN A 131 13.45 18.56 6.69
C ASN A 131 13.46 17.75 5.40
N SER A 132 13.33 16.42 5.45
CA SER A 132 13.43 15.56 4.25
C SER A 132 12.39 15.89 3.19
N LEU A 133 11.20 16.37 3.58
CA LEU A 133 10.11 16.72 2.68
C LEU A 133 10.24 18.13 2.08
N ARG A 134 11.24 18.92 2.49
CA ARG A 134 11.39 20.33 2.08
C ARG A 134 12.39 20.55 0.96
N ARG A 135 13.27 19.59 0.71
CA ARG A 135 14.34 19.69 -0.29
C ARG A 135 14.47 18.40 -1.05
N THR A 136 14.80 18.51 -2.33
CA THR A 136 15.06 17.37 -3.19
C THR A 136 16.56 17.15 -3.33
N LYS A 137 16.98 16.36 -4.32
CA LYS A 137 18.39 16.26 -4.73
C LYS A 137 18.78 17.24 -5.82
N TRP A 138 17.86 18.05 -6.34
CA TRP A 138 18.20 19.18 -7.19
C TRP A 138 19.00 20.23 -6.42
N ARG A 139 20.00 20.79 -7.10
CA ARG A 139 20.86 21.85 -6.59
C ARG A 139 21.23 22.78 -7.74
N ARG A 140 21.73 23.97 -7.40
CA ARG A 140 22.32 24.88 -8.38
C ARG A 140 23.40 24.18 -9.20
N GLY A 141 23.24 24.20 -10.52
CA GLY A 141 24.16 23.61 -11.48
C GLY A 141 23.97 22.11 -11.73
N SER A 142 23.02 21.45 -11.05
CA SER A 142 22.69 20.04 -11.30
C SER A 142 22.44 19.81 -12.78
N LEU A 143 23.20 18.88 -13.39
CA LEU A 143 22.99 18.49 -14.77
C LEU A 143 21.68 17.71 -14.88
N VAL A 144 20.85 18.08 -15.85
CA VAL A 144 19.61 17.38 -16.15
C VAL A 144 19.93 16.15 -16.99
N VAL A 145 19.59 14.98 -16.47
CA VAL A 145 19.82 13.69 -17.15
C VAL A 145 18.52 12.91 -17.33
N ASP A 146 18.46 12.03 -18.31
CA ASP A 146 17.33 11.13 -18.53
C ASP A 146 17.34 9.92 -17.57
N GLU A 147 16.44 8.96 -17.81
CA GLU A 147 16.31 7.72 -17.02
C GLU A 147 17.52 6.78 -17.16
N GLN A 148 18.39 6.99 -18.16
CA GLN A 148 19.63 6.23 -18.38
C GLN A 148 20.85 6.96 -17.82
N GLY A 149 20.69 8.22 -17.40
CA GLY A 149 21.76 9.06 -16.88
C GLY A 149 22.46 9.87 -17.97
N GLU A 150 21.90 9.91 -19.18
CA GLU A 150 22.46 10.65 -20.29
C GLU A 150 22.11 12.14 -20.19
N PRO A 151 23.07 13.06 -20.40
CA PRO A 151 22.82 14.49 -20.33
C PRO A 151 21.82 14.99 -21.38
N VAL A 152 20.83 15.75 -20.93
CA VAL A 152 19.82 16.35 -21.82
C VAL A 152 20.34 17.66 -22.40
N ARG A 153 20.36 17.76 -23.72
CA ARG A 153 20.77 18.95 -24.47
C ARG A 153 19.57 19.74 -24.94
N VAL A 154 19.81 21.00 -25.26
CA VAL A 154 18.89 21.76 -26.10
C VAL A 154 18.69 20.98 -27.41
N ARG A 155 17.43 20.83 -27.83
CA ARG A 155 17.01 20.00 -28.99
C ARG A 155 16.96 18.49 -28.78
N THR A 156 17.20 17.97 -27.56
CA THR A 156 16.89 16.56 -27.26
C THR A 156 15.40 16.25 -27.43
N LEU A 157 14.53 17.23 -27.20
CA LEU A 157 13.09 17.11 -27.42
C LEU A 157 12.65 18.00 -28.58
N GLU A 158 11.77 17.48 -29.43
CA GLU A 158 10.98 18.29 -30.36
C GLU A 158 9.91 19.09 -29.59
N VAL A 159 9.37 20.15 -30.20
CA VAL A 159 8.25 20.90 -29.60
C VAL A 159 7.05 19.97 -29.43
N GLY A 160 6.54 19.91 -28.20
CA GLY A 160 5.51 18.95 -27.78
C GLY A 160 6.07 17.69 -27.11
N GLY A 161 7.38 17.47 -27.20
CA GLY A 161 8.06 16.36 -26.53
C GLY A 161 8.04 16.48 -25.02
N VAL A 162 8.06 15.32 -24.36
CA VAL A 162 8.10 15.18 -22.90
C VAL A 162 9.10 14.10 -22.50
N LEU A 163 9.84 14.33 -21.42
CA LEU A 163 10.83 13.40 -20.88
C LEU A 163 10.82 13.43 -19.36
N THR A 164 10.98 12.27 -18.72
CA THR A 164 11.29 12.21 -17.29
C THR A 164 12.77 12.48 -17.11
N VAL A 165 13.12 13.41 -16.23
CA VAL A 165 14.51 13.78 -15.96
C VAL A 165 14.82 13.80 -14.46
N PHE A 166 16.10 13.67 -14.16
CA PHE A 166 16.66 13.56 -12.82
C PHE A 166 17.88 14.48 -12.68
N PRO A 167 18.29 14.82 -11.44
CA PRO A 167 19.61 15.37 -11.23
C PRO A 167 20.65 14.27 -11.44
N GLU A 168 21.75 14.60 -12.11
CA GLU A 168 22.90 13.71 -12.27
C GLU A 168 23.30 13.03 -10.95
N GLY A 169 23.51 11.71 -10.99
CA GLY A 169 23.89 10.89 -9.83
C GLY A 169 22.76 10.56 -8.85
N HIS A 170 21.50 10.90 -9.17
CA HIS A 170 20.35 10.74 -8.28
C HIS A 170 19.11 10.15 -8.97
N LEU A 171 19.31 9.18 -9.88
CA LEU A 171 18.22 8.52 -10.63
C LEU A 171 17.30 7.67 -9.75
N GLU A 172 17.78 7.23 -8.59
CA GLU A 172 17.02 6.44 -7.61
C GLU A 172 16.03 7.27 -6.78
N ARG A 173 15.98 8.59 -7.00
CA ARG A 173 15.23 9.54 -6.16
C ARG A 173 13.87 9.85 -6.73
N GLU A 174 12.86 9.19 -6.19
CA GLU A 174 11.45 9.42 -6.54
C GLU A 174 11.00 10.87 -6.29
N ASP A 175 11.51 11.51 -5.23
CA ASP A 175 11.24 12.89 -4.86
C ASP A 175 11.90 13.94 -5.78
N SER A 176 12.80 13.51 -6.66
CA SER A 176 13.55 14.37 -7.59
C SER A 176 13.16 14.14 -9.05
N GLN A 177 12.21 13.25 -9.32
CA GLN A 177 11.64 13.04 -10.65
C GLN A 177 10.96 14.31 -11.16
N THR A 178 11.39 14.76 -12.33
CA THR A 178 10.91 15.97 -12.97
C THR A 178 10.41 15.65 -14.37
N LEU A 179 9.29 16.24 -14.76
CA LEU A 179 8.78 16.15 -16.11
C LEU A 179 9.27 17.37 -16.90
N LEU A 180 10.18 17.12 -17.83
CA LEU A 180 10.69 18.11 -18.78
C LEU A 180 9.79 18.12 -20.02
N ILE A 181 9.28 19.28 -20.40
CA ILE A 181 8.38 19.45 -21.54
C ILE A 181 8.94 20.57 -22.41
N ARG A 182 9.03 20.36 -23.71
CA ARG A 182 9.33 21.44 -24.66
C ARG A 182 8.04 22.00 -25.23
N ILE A 183 7.66 23.21 -24.83
CA ILE A 183 6.37 23.83 -25.18
C ILE A 183 6.45 24.66 -26.47
N SER A 184 7.59 25.27 -26.74
CA SER A 184 7.84 26.18 -27.88
C SER A 184 9.33 26.23 -28.23
N ASP A 185 9.68 26.99 -29.26
CA ASP A 185 11.07 27.34 -29.59
C ASP A 185 11.54 28.64 -28.92
N GLU A 186 10.62 29.39 -28.31
CA GLU A 186 10.91 30.61 -27.58
C GLU A 186 10.79 30.39 -26.07
N ASN A 187 11.45 31.26 -25.28
CA ASN A 187 11.33 31.28 -23.83
C ASN A 187 9.86 31.45 -23.40
N VAL A 188 9.46 30.72 -22.35
CA VAL A 188 8.09 30.74 -21.85
C VAL A 188 8.07 31.34 -20.45
N VAL A 189 7.26 32.37 -20.24
CA VAL A 189 7.00 32.87 -18.88
C VAL A 189 5.76 32.17 -18.35
N THR A 190 5.97 31.24 -17.42
CA THR A 190 4.88 30.45 -16.83
C THR A 190 4.14 31.22 -15.74
N ARG A 191 4.86 32.06 -14.99
CA ARG A 191 4.36 32.90 -13.89
C ARG A 191 5.24 34.14 -13.72
N LYS A 192 4.66 35.18 -13.11
CA LYS A 192 5.41 36.35 -12.65
C LYS A 192 6.51 35.94 -11.66
N GLY A 193 7.73 36.42 -11.87
CA GLY A 193 8.91 36.09 -11.06
C GLY A 193 9.63 34.80 -11.48
N ARG A 194 9.25 34.21 -12.62
CA ARG A 194 9.86 33.01 -13.22
C ARG A 194 10.21 33.25 -14.70
N GLU A 195 10.55 34.49 -15.05
CA GLU A 195 10.76 34.93 -16.43
C GLU A 195 11.92 34.20 -17.13
N ASP A 196 12.90 33.72 -16.36
CA ASP A 196 14.11 33.04 -16.83
C ASP A 196 14.14 31.53 -16.50
N TRP A 197 13.04 30.95 -16.01
CA TRP A 197 13.02 29.55 -15.55
C TRP A 197 12.80 28.53 -16.65
N ALA A 198 12.38 28.97 -17.83
CA ALA A 198 12.02 28.11 -18.95
C ALA A 198 12.69 28.56 -20.26
N PRO A 199 14.02 28.37 -20.36
CA PRO A 199 14.79 28.75 -21.53
C PRO A 199 14.42 27.86 -22.73
N GLU A 200 14.41 28.45 -23.93
CA GLU A 200 14.19 27.77 -25.21
C GLU A 200 12.92 26.90 -25.23
N GLY A 201 11.90 27.35 -24.49
CA GLY A 201 10.59 26.70 -24.37
C GLY A 201 10.59 25.43 -23.54
N TYR A 202 11.67 25.10 -22.83
CA TYR A 202 11.71 23.99 -21.89
C TYR A 202 11.12 24.40 -20.54
N VAL A 203 10.02 23.77 -20.14
CA VAL A 203 9.51 23.87 -18.77
C VAL A 203 9.77 22.54 -18.05
N ALA A 204 10.05 22.63 -16.75
CA ALA A 204 10.24 21.47 -15.91
C ALA A 204 9.35 21.56 -14.68
N TYR A 205 8.52 20.55 -14.44
CA TYR A 205 7.66 20.47 -13.26
C TYR A 205 7.96 19.20 -12.47
N SER A 206 7.83 19.25 -11.15
CA SER A 206 7.89 18.03 -10.34
C SER A 206 6.89 17.01 -10.85
N LYS A 207 7.35 15.78 -11.05
CA LYS A 207 6.51 14.65 -11.43
C LYS A 207 5.63 14.20 -10.27
N VAL A 208 5.88 14.67 -9.04
CA VAL A 208 5.14 14.23 -7.84
C VAL A 208 3.88 15.07 -7.66
N CYS A 209 2.72 14.45 -7.85
CA CYS A 209 1.42 15.12 -7.75
C CYS A 209 1.19 15.76 -6.37
N THR A 210 0.74 17.01 -6.36
CA THR A 210 0.49 17.80 -5.13
C THR A 210 -0.71 17.37 -4.30
N HIS A 211 -1.52 16.42 -4.82
CA HIS A 211 -2.60 15.78 -4.10
C HIS A 211 -2.09 14.68 -3.17
N ALA A 212 -1.69 13.54 -3.76
CA ALA A 212 -1.35 12.31 -3.02
C ALA A 212 -0.04 11.65 -3.50
N GLY A 213 0.80 12.36 -4.25
CA GLY A 213 2.18 11.93 -4.55
C GLY A 213 2.35 11.04 -5.76
N CYS A 214 1.27 10.64 -6.44
CA CYS A 214 1.37 9.86 -7.67
C CYS A 214 2.21 10.56 -8.77
N PRO A 215 2.96 9.79 -9.58
CA PRO A 215 3.72 10.36 -10.69
C PRO A 215 2.79 10.89 -11.79
N VAL A 216 2.92 12.18 -12.09
CA VAL A 216 2.25 12.88 -13.21
C VAL A 216 3.03 12.60 -14.48
N GLY A 217 2.62 11.59 -15.24
CA GLY A 217 3.36 11.13 -16.43
C GLY A 217 2.66 11.37 -17.77
N LEU A 218 1.40 11.78 -17.78
CA LEU A 218 0.62 11.92 -19.02
C LEU A 218 0.60 13.37 -19.46
N TYR A 219 1.06 13.64 -20.69
CA TYR A 219 1.03 14.97 -21.30
C TYR A 219 0.14 14.96 -22.55
N GLN A 220 -0.84 15.84 -22.59
CA GLN A 220 -1.69 16.10 -23.75
C GLN A 220 -1.13 17.30 -24.51
N GLN A 221 -0.32 17.03 -25.53
CA GLN A 221 0.39 18.04 -26.32
C GLN A 221 -0.54 19.10 -26.91
N ASP A 222 -1.65 18.71 -27.54
CA ASP A 222 -2.55 19.62 -28.26
C ASP A 222 -3.12 20.73 -27.39
N VAL A 223 -3.39 20.42 -26.12
CA VAL A 223 -3.97 21.35 -25.14
C VAL A 223 -2.99 21.74 -24.03
N LYS A 224 -1.73 21.27 -24.13
CA LYS A 224 -0.64 21.52 -23.18
C LYS A 224 -1.01 21.23 -21.72
N ARG A 225 -1.62 20.06 -21.48
CA ARG A 225 -2.09 19.65 -20.14
C ARG A 225 -1.33 18.46 -19.61
N LEU A 226 -1.03 18.50 -18.32
CA LEU A 226 -0.50 17.38 -17.56
C LEU A 226 -1.62 16.66 -16.82
N LEU A 227 -1.58 15.33 -16.80
CA LEU A 227 -2.58 14.50 -16.16
C LEU A 227 -1.94 13.51 -15.19
N CYS A 228 -2.44 13.50 -13.97
CA CYS A 228 -2.15 12.48 -12.97
C CYS A 228 -3.09 11.27 -13.18
N PRO A 229 -2.56 10.06 -13.43
CA PRO A 229 -3.40 8.90 -13.74
C PRO A 229 -4.20 8.38 -12.54
N CYS A 230 -3.81 8.71 -11.30
CA CYS A 230 -4.45 8.15 -10.12
C CYS A 230 -5.86 8.70 -9.86
N HIS A 231 -6.01 10.02 -9.88
CA HIS A 231 -7.28 10.70 -9.54
C HIS A 231 -7.60 11.83 -10.52
N GLN A 232 -6.99 11.78 -11.71
CA GLN A 232 -7.30 12.63 -12.86
C GLN A 232 -7.09 14.13 -12.60
N SER A 233 -6.26 14.49 -11.60
CA SER A 233 -5.84 15.89 -11.46
C SER A 233 -5.14 16.32 -12.73
N SER A 234 -5.61 17.41 -13.33
CA SER A 234 -5.02 17.97 -14.53
C SER A 234 -4.42 19.34 -14.24
N PHE A 235 -3.30 19.64 -14.88
CA PHE A 235 -2.54 20.86 -14.67
C PHE A 235 -2.26 21.53 -16.01
N ASP A 236 -2.37 22.86 -16.03
CA ASP A 236 -2.03 23.66 -17.20
C ASP A 236 -0.51 23.86 -17.30
N ALA A 237 0.14 23.24 -18.29
CA ALA A 237 1.61 23.26 -18.39
C ALA A 237 2.17 24.63 -18.79
N VAL A 238 1.35 25.52 -19.40
CA VAL A 238 1.79 26.88 -19.75
C VAL A 238 1.57 27.87 -18.61
N GLU A 239 0.58 27.63 -17.74
CA GLU A 239 0.29 28.51 -16.59
C GLU A 239 0.93 28.02 -15.28
N GLY A 240 2.19 27.57 -15.35
CA GLY A 240 2.97 27.13 -14.19
C GLY A 240 2.43 25.89 -13.51
N ALA A 241 1.85 24.96 -14.28
CA ALA A 241 1.16 23.76 -13.77
C ALA A 241 0.01 24.10 -12.80
N ARG A 242 -0.77 25.15 -13.08
CA ARG A 242 -1.98 25.47 -12.29
C ARG A 242 -3.00 24.32 -12.41
N PRO A 243 -3.57 23.82 -11.29
CA PRO A 243 -4.59 22.77 -11.37
C PRO A 243 -5.84 23.30 -12.10
N MET A 244 -6.38 22.48 -12.99
CA MET A 244 -7.54 22.78 -13.84
C MET A 244 -8.74 21.90 -13.51
N PHE A 245 -8.48 20.67 -13.06
CA PHE A 245 -9.51 19.69 -12.69
C PHE A 245 -8.96 18.71 -11.66
N GLY A 246 -9.85 17.98 -11.00
CA GLY A 246 -9.53 16.94 -10.02
C GLY A 246 -9.19 17.49 -8.63
N PRO A 247 -8.74 16.62 -7.71
CA PRO A 247 -8.59 16.97 -6.29
C PRO A 247 -7.32 17.76 -5.93
N ALA A 248 -6.34 17.89 -6.83
CA ALA A 248 -5.15 18.69 -6.56
C ALA A 248 -5.49 20.18 -6.45
N THR A 249 -5.19 20.79 -5.30
CA THR A 249 -5.48 22.21 -5.02
C THR A 249 -4.28 23.13 -5.19
N ARG A 250 -3.10 22.58 -5.49
CA ARG A 250 -1.85 23.31 -5.69
C ARG A 250 -1.20 22.95 -7.00
N SER A 251 -0.43 23.88 -7.53
CA SER A 251 0.36 23.65 -8.73
C SER A 251 1.51 22.69 -8.50
N LEU A 252 1.92 22.00 -9.56
CA LEU A 252 3.18 21.26 -9.51
C LEU A 252 4.31 22.28 -9.39
N PRO A 253 5.26 22.11 -8.45
CA PRO A 253 6.41 22.99 -8.36
C PRO A 253 7.21 22.96 -9.65
N GLN A 254 7.65 24.13 -10.10
CA GLN A 254 8.44 24.27 -11.31
C GLN A 254 9.92 24.28 -10.94
N LEU A 255 10.75 23.53 -11.67
CA LEU A 255 12.19 23.57 -11.50
C LEU A 255 12.75 24.71 -12.35
N PRO A 256 13.56 25.63 -11.78
CA PRO A 256 14.20 26.67 -12.57
C PRO A 256 15.30 26.06 -13.45
N LEU A 257 15.16 26.15 -14.76
CA LEU A 257 16.14 25.62 -15.72
C LEU A 257 17.04 26.73 -16.28
N MET A 258 18.25 26.35 -16.66
CA MET A 258 19.18 27.15 -17.45
C MET A 258 19.83 26.27 -18.52
N VAL A 259 20.32 26.91 -19.58
CA VAL A 259 21.18 26.28 -20.58
C VAL A 259 22.62 26.71 -20.30
N ASP A 260 23.55 25.76 -20.21
CA ASP A 260 24.97 26.07 -20.05
C ASP A 260 25.66 26.38 -21.39
N ASP A 261 26.93 26.80 -21.33
CA ASP A 261 27.71 27.17 -22.52
C ASP A 261 27.90 26.01 -23.53
N ASN A 262 27.67 24.76 -23.11
CA ASN A 262 27.75 23.57 -23.95
C ASN A 262 26.38 23.15 -24.52
N GLY A 263 25.34 23.95 -24.29
CA GLY A 263 23.97 23.64 -24.72
C GLY A 263 23.33 22.51 -23.91
N LEU A 264 23.76 22.26 -22.67
CA LEU A 264 23.16 21.29 -21.76
C LEU A 264 22.16 21.96 -20.82
N LEU A 265 21.07 21.26 -20.51
CA LEU A 265 20.11 21.72 -19.51
C LEU A 265 20.65 21.48 -18.10
N ARG A 266 20.54 22.50 -17.26
CA ARG A 266 20.89 22.45 -15.83
C ARG A 266 19.80 23.09 -14.98
N ALA A 267 19.72 22.70 -13.72
CA ALA A 267 18.89 23.39 -12.74
C ALA A 267 19.62 24.63 -12.19
N GLN A 268 18.94 25.77 -12.09
CA GLN A 268 19.48 26.97 -11.44
C GLN A 268 19.51 26.84 -9.92
N ASP A 269 18.60 26.05 -9.35
CA ASP A 269 18.48 25.73 -7.94
C ASP A 269 17.55 24.51 -7.73
N ASP A 270 17.28 24.14 -6.47
CA ASP A 270 16.13 23.29 -6.10
C ASP A 270 14.79 24.02 -6.36
N TYR A 271 13.67 23.34 -6.16
CA TYR A 271 12.34 23.95 -6.20
C TYR A 271 12.21 25.06 -5.14
N ASP A 272 11.47 26.12 -5.47
CA ASP A 272 11.14 27.22 -4.56
C ASP A 272 10.07 26.86 -3.51
N GLU A 273 9.41 25.72 -3.69
CA GLU A 273 8.41 25.20 -2.77
C GLU A 273 8.53 23.67 -2.63
N PRO A 274 8.11 23.09 -1.48
CA PRO A 274 8.13 21.64 -1.29
C PRO A 274 7.25 20.91 -2.31
N ILE A 275 7.83 19.85 -2.88
CA ILE A 275 7.18 18.96 -3.85
C ILE A 275 6.19 18.00 -3.22
N GLY A 276 5.31 17.44 -4.06
CA GLY A 276 4.33 16.43 -3.64
C GLY A 276 3.23 16.96 -2.71
N PRO A 277 2.57 16.06 -1.96
CA PRO A 277 1.42 16.36 -1.09
C PRO A 277 1.68 17.40 -0.02
N GLY A 278 0.60 17.99 0.49
CA GLY A 278 0.68 18.88 1.64
C GLY A 278 1.05 18.11 2.91
N PHE A 279 1.82 18.75 3.80
CA PHE A 279 2.14 18.25 5.13
C PHE A 279 2.02 19.38 6.17
N TRP A 280 1.93 19.02 7.45
CA TRP A 280 1.38 19.92 8.49
C TRP A 280 2.12 21.25 8.64
N ASP A 281 3.44 21.27 8.44
CA ASP A 281 4.30 22.45 8.60
C ASP A 281 4.83 23.00 7.27
N ARG A 282 4.28 22.60 6.11
CA ARG A 282 4.80 22.96 4.78
C ARG A 282 5.07 24.45 4.57
N GLY A 283 4.23 25.33 5.13
CA GLY A 283 4.33 26.78 4.97
C GLY A 283 5.16 27.50 6.03
N ARG A 284 5.77 26.78 6.97
CA ARG A 284 6.66 27.33 8.01
C ARG A 284 8.12 27.24 7.60
#